data_AF-A0A6L8MII6-F1
#
_entry.id   AF-A0A6L8MII6-F1
#
_cell.length_a   1.000
_cell.length_b   1.000
_cell.length_c   1.000
_cell.angle_alpha   90.00
_cell.angle_beta   90.00
_cell.angle_gamma   90.00
#
_symmetry.space_group_name_H-M   'P 1'
#
loop_
_entity.id
_entity.type
_entity.pdbx_description
1 polymer ?
#
loop_
_entity_poly.entity_id
_entity_poly.type
_entity_poly.pdbx_seq_one_letter_code
_entity_poly.pdbx_strand_id
1 'polypeptide(L)'
;MSVTTDHTISQLFLLANAAQRAAIVNRLLSNVSHEMAVSLAASIGDFGDELHPRVTPEQAEQITAAQMEEIAVTAEQHAPGLVPQVTAFFNRELA
;
A
#
# COMPACT_ATOMS: atom_id res chain seq x y z
N MET A 1 -12.58 -22.15 16.93
CA MET A 1 -12.18 -21.74 15.57
C MET A 1 -12.17 -20.22 15.59
N SER A 2 -11.00 -19.60 15.83
CA SER A 2 -10.89 -18.16 15.68
C SER A 2 -10.85 -17.90 14.17
N VAL A 3 -11.94 -17.37 13.63
CA VAL A 3 -11.91 -16.77 12.30
C VAL A 3 -11.06 -15.52 12.48
N THR A 4 -9.75 -15.63 12.27
CA THR A 4 -8.97 -14.42 11.97
C THR A 4 -9.53 -13.92 10.66
N THR A 5 -10.34 -12.86 10.73
CA THR A 5 -10.77 -12.12 9.55
C THR A 5 -9.52 -11.48 8.97
N ASP A 6 -8.75 -12.24 8.19
CA ASP A 6 -7.63 -11.70 7.43
C ASP A 6 -8.23 -10.78 6.38
N HIS A 7 -8.24 -9.49 6.67
CA HIS A 7 -8.70 -8.47 5.74
C HIS A 7 -7.71 -8.39 4.58
N THR A 8 -8.21 -8.20 3.37
CA THR A 8 -7.33 -7.89 2.23
C THR A 8 -6.71 -6.51 2.41
N ILE A 9 -5.62 -6.22 1.69
CA ILE A 9 -4.97 -4.91 1.78
C ILE A 9 -5.94 -3.76 1.43
N SER A 10 -6.83 -3.97 0.47
CA SER A 10 -7.88 -3.02 0.06
C SER A 10 -8.89 -2.79 1.18
N GLN A 11 -9.27 -3.84 1.92
CA GLN A 11 -10.17 -3.73 3.08
C GLN A 11 -9.50 -3.02 4.25
N LEU A 12 -8.25 -3.37 4.56
CA LEU A 12 -7.45 -2.67 5.58
C LEU A 12 -7.31 -1.19 5.24
N PHE A 13 -7.10 -0.86 3.97
CA PHE A 13 -7.00 0.50 3.49
C PHE A 13 -8.31 1.29 3.70
N LEU A 14 -9.46 0.67 3.46
CA LEU A 14 -10.76 1.29 3.71
C LEU A 14 -11.03 1.54 5.20
N LEU A 15 -10.61 0.63 6.07
CA LEU A 15 -10.72 0.74 7.52
C LEU A 15 -9.70 1.71 8.15
N ALA A 16 -8.56 1.89 7.47
CA ALA A 16 -7.46 2.74 7.91
C ALA A 16 -7.76 4.24 7.76
N ASN A 17 -7.25 5.04 8.70
CA ASN A 17 -7.23 6.50 8.61
C ASN A 17 -6.13 7.00 7.64
N ALA A 18 -6.13 8.29 7.30
CA ALA A 18 -5.17 8.92 6.39
C ALA A 18 -3.70 8.57 6.69
N ALA A 19 -3.30 8.61 7.96
CA ALA A 19 -1.93 8.30 8.37
C ALA A 19 -1.58 6.82 8.19
N GLN A 20 -2.52 5.93 8.52
CA GLN A 20 -2.37 4.48 8.34
C GLN A 20 -2.35 4.09 6.87
N ARG A 21 -3.21 4.71 6.04
CA ARG A 21 -3.21 4.54 4.58
C ARG A 21 -1.86 4.91 3.97
N ALA A 22 -1.33 6.07 4.36
CA ALA A 22 0.01 6.48 3.96
C ALA A 22 1.07 5.49 4.43
N ALA A 23 0.97 4.97 5.66
CA ALA A 23 1.91 3.98 6.17
C ALA A 23 1.85 2.66 5.37
N ILE A 24 0.65 2.17 5.00
CA ILE A 24 0.47 0.98 4.17
C ILE A 24 1.18 1.17 2.82
N VAL A 25 0.88 2.27 2.14
CA VAL A 25 1.45 2.57 0.82
C VAL A 25 2.96 2.77 0.91
N ASN A 26 3.43 3.58 1.87
CA ASN A 26 4.86 3.79 2.10
C ASN A 26 5.60 2.50 2.43
N ARG A 27 4.96 1.54 3.10
CA ARG A 27 5.58 0.27 3.42
C ARG A 27 5.67 -0.63 2.20
N LEU A 28 4.66 -0.65 1.34
CA LEU A 28 4.81 -1.29 0.02
C LEU A 28 5.95 -0.61 -0.76
N LEU A 29 5.93 0.72 -0.85
CA LEU A 29 6.94 1.53 -1.55
C LEU A 29 8.37 1.34 -1.01
N SER A 30 8.54 1.14 0.30
CA SER A 30 9.85 0.91 0.93
C SER A 30 10.39 -0.50 0.71
N ASN A 31 9.55 -1.46 0.35
CA ASN A 31 9.95 -2.83 0.08
C ASN A 31 10.06 -3.12 -1.43
N VAL A 32 9.58 -2.21 -2.28
CA VAL A 32 9.80 -2.23 -3.72
C VAL A 32 11.02 -1.38 -4.08
N SER A 33 11.71 -1.73 -5.17
CA SER A 33 12.86 -0.95 -5.64
C SER A 33 12.43 0.45 -6.08
N HIS A 34 13.36 1.39 -6.09
CA HIS A 34 13.09 2.76 -6.55
C HIS A 34 12.47 2.78 -7.96
N GLU A 35 12.91 1.91 -8.87
CA GLU A 35 12.33 1.77 -10.21
C GLU A 35 10.86 1.29 -10.21
N MET A 36 10.49 0.43 -9.27
CA MET A 36 9.09 -0.02 -9.13
C MET A 36 8.21 1.09 -8.57
N ALA A 37 8.72 1.88 -7.62
CA ALA A 37 7.99 3.00 -7.07
C ALA A 37 7.70 4.07 -8.14
N VAL A 38 8.67 4.33 -9.03
CA VAL A 38 8.48 5.17 -10.23
C VAL A 38 7.44 4.55 -11.18
N SER A 39 7.46 3.23 -11.36
CA SER A 39 6.46 2.52 -12.19
C SER A 39 5.05 2.61 -11.61
N LEU A 40 4.90 2.52 -10.29
CA LEU A 40 3.64 2.77 -9.58
C LEU A 40 3.19 4.23 -9.74
N ALA A 41 4.09 5.20 -9.53
CA ALA A 41 3.78 6.62 -9.69
C ALA A 41 3.31 6.92 -11.13
N ALA A 42 3.91 6.30 -12.14
CA ALA A 42 3.44 6.41 -13.52
C ALA A 42 2.04 5.83 -13.75
N SER A 43 1.66 4.77 -13.02
CA SER A 43 0.37 4.09 -13.17
C SER A 43 -0.78 4.80 -12.44
N ILE A 44 -0.50 5.55 -11.37
CA ILE A 44 -1.53 6.05 -10.44
C ILE A 44 -1.59 7.60 -10.46
N GLY A 45 -0.64 8.27 -11.12
CA GLY A 45 -0.47 9.72 -11.13
C GLY A 45 0.70 10.15 -10.23
N ASP A 46 1.22 11.36 -10.43
CA ASP A 46 2.42 11.88 -9.77
C ASP A 46 2.33 11.80 -8.21
N PHE A 47 2.79 10.68 -7.64
CA PHE A 47 2.86 10.42 -6.20
C PHE A 47 4.25 10.79 -5.67
N GLY A 48 4.52 12.09 -5.61
CA GLY A 48 5.63 12.66 -4.86
C GLY A 48 6.93 12.86 -5.64
N ASP A 49 7.76 13.73 -5.06
CA ASP A 49 9.05 14.19 -5.57
C ASP A 49 9.95 13.02 -6.00
N GLU A 50 10.47 13.10 -7.23
CA GLU A 50 11.16 12.07 -8.04
C GLU A 50 12.32 11.31 -7.34
N LEU A 51 12.72 11.69 -6.12
CA LEU A 51 13.85 11.14 -5.38
C LEU A 51 13.43 10.22 -4.22
N HIS A 52 12.23 10.39 -3.64
CA HIS A 52 11.78 9.60 -2.49
C HIS A 52 10.27 9.36 -2.57
N PRO A 53 9.83 8.19 -3.08
CA PRO A 53 8.42 7.86 -3.22
C PRO A 53 7.79 7.67 -1.84
N ARG A 54 7.31 8.77 -1.26
CA ARG A 54 6.73 8.82 0.07
C ARG A 54 5.39 9.52 0.00
N VAL A 55 4.33 8.75 0.19
CA VAL A 55 2.95 9.21 0.19
C VAL A 55 2.65 9.85 1.54
N THR A 56 2.20 11.10 1.52
CA THR A 56 1.72 11.80 2.73
C THR A 56 0.32 11.32 3.10
N PRO A 57 -0.14 11.52 4.36
CA PRO A 57 -1.51 11.21 4.75
C PRO A 57 -2.56 11.83 3.83
N GLU A 58 -2.36 13.10 3.44
CA GLU A 58 -3.26 13.83 2.54
C GLU A 58 -3.29 13.23 1.13
N GLN A 59 -2.15 12.78 0.61
CA GLN A 59 -2.08 12.06 -0.66
C GLN A 59 -2.72 10.67 -0.57
N ALA A 60 -2.56 9.98 0.55
CA ALA A 60 -3.16 8.67 0.76
C ALA A 60 -4.68 8.71 0.86
N GLU A 61 -5.28 9.84 1.27
CA GLU A 61 -6.72 10.04 1.21
C GLU A 61 -7.24 10.18 -0.23
N GLN A 62 -6.40 10.63 -1.16
CA GLN A 62 -6.74 10.70 -2.59
C GLN A 62 -6.63 9.33 -3.28
N ILE A 63 -5.97 8.36 -2.66
CA ILE A 63 -5.89 6.99 -3.18
C ILE A 63 -7.21 6.28 -2.91
N THR A 64 -7.82 5.78 -3.97
CA THR A 64 -9.02 4.95 -3.91
C THR A 64 -8.66 3.49 -3.59
N ALA A 65 -9.63 2.71 -3.08
CA ALA A 65 -9.40 1.29 -2.82
C ALA A 65 -9.04 0.49 -4.10
N ALA A 66 -9.57 0.89 -5.26
CA ALA A 66 -9.21 0.28 -6.54
C ALA A 66 -7.74 0.56 -6.91
N GLN A 67 -7.28 1.80 -6.78
CA GLN A 67 -5.87 2.16 -6.98
C GLN A 67 -4.96 1.44 -5.99
N MET A 68 -5.40 1.29 -4.74
CA MET A 68 -4.67 0.51 -3.73
C MET A 68 -4.52 -0.96 -4.12
N GLU A 69 -5.55 -1.54 -4.72
CA GLU A 69 -5.50 -2.91 -5.23
C GLU A 69 -4.54 -3.02 -6.42
N GLU A 70 -4.51 -2.04 -7.33
CA GLU A 70 -3.53 -1.98 -8.42
C GLU A 70 -2.09 -1.81 -7.92
N ILE A 71 -1.86 -0.95 -6.92
CA ILE A 71 -0.57 -0.81 -6.21
C ILE A 71 -0.15 -2.17 -5.68
N ALA A 72 -1.06 -2.87 -5.00
CA ALA A 72 -0.78 -4.18 -4.42
C ALA A 72 -0.46 -5.22 -5.49
N VAL A 73 -1.27 -5.31 -6.55
CA VAL A 73 -1.02 -6.23 -7.68
C VAL A 73 0.33 -5.96 -8.32
N THR A 74 0.66 -4.70 -8.59
CA THR A 74 1.94 -4.32 -9.17
C THR A 74 3.09 -4.66 -8.21
N ALA A 75 2.96 -4.31 -6.94
CA ALA A 75 3.95 -4.67 -5.92
C ALA A 75 4.16 -6.19 -5.81
N GLU A 76 3.11 -7.00 -5.90
CA GLU A 76 3.18 -8.46 -5.87
C GLU A 76 3.82 -9.04 -7.13
N GLN A 77 3.52 -8.48 -8.31
CA GLN A 77 4.12 -8.90 -9.59
C GLN A 77 5.64 -8.74 -9.58
N HIS A 78 6.14 -7.68 -8.95
CA HIS A 78 7.56 -7.41 -8.88
C HIS A 78 8.25 -7.99 -7.63
N ALA A 79 7.54 -8.03 -6.50
CA ALA A 79 8.01 -8.55 -5.22
C ALA A 79 7.00 -9.58 -4.66
N PRO A 80 7.04 -10.83 -5.15
CA PRO A 80 6.09 -11.86 -4.74
C PRO A 80 6.18 -12.13 -3.24
N GLY A 81 5.02 -12.18 -2.58
CA GLY A 81 4.90 -12.31 -1.14
C GLY A 81 5.00 -11.00 -0.36
N LEU A 82 5.15 -9.85 -1.03
CA LEU A 82 5.19 -8.55 -0.34
C LEU A 82 3.80 -8.13 0.16
N VAL A 83 2.77 -8.23 -0.69
CA VAL A 83 1.39 -7.87 -0.32
C VAL A 83 0.93 -8.65 0.92
N PRO A 84 0.98 -10.00 0.96
CA PRO A 84 0.55 -10.74 2.13
C PRO A 84 1.38 -10.42 3.38
N GLN A 85 2.67 -10.09 3.26
CA GLN A 85 3.49 -9.64 4.39
C GLN A 85 3.02 -8.30 4.96
N VAL A 86 2.75 -7.32 4.08
CA VAL A 86 2.25 -6.00 4.48
C VAL A 86 0.85 -6.13 5.07
N THR A 87 -0.04 -6.88 4.42
CA THR A 87 -1.39 -7.18 4.91
C THR A 87 -1.35 -7.84 6.29
N ALA A 88 -0.54 -8.88 6.49
CA ALA A 88 -0.43 -9.55 7.79
C ALA A 88 0.12 -8.62 8.89
N PHE A 89 1.04 -7.71 8.54
CA PHE A 89 1.54 -6.70 9.47
C PHE A 89 0.42 -5.75 9.92
N PHE A 90 -0.34 -5.17 8.98
CA PHE A 90 -1.41 -4.23 9.31
C PHE A 90 -2.64 -4.91 9.91
N ASN A 91 -2.96 -6.17 9.56
CA ASN A 91 -3.96 -6.97 10.26
C ASN A 91 -3.63 -7.13 11.76
N ARG A 92 -2.34 -7.15 12.14
CA ARG A 92 -1.93 -7.19 13.55
C ARG A 92 -1.85 -5.81 14.19
N GLU A 93 -1.51 -4.77 13.43
CA GLU A 93 -1.42 -3.39 13.93
C GLU A 93 -2.82 -2.79 14.19
N LEU A 94 -3.80 -3.18 13.37
CA LEU A 94 -5.16 -2.65 13.38
C LEU A 94 -6.17 -3.53 14.14
N ALA A 95 -5.75 -4.70 14.65
CA ALA A 95 -6.55 -5.59 15.49
C ALA A 95 -6.47 -5.19 16.97
#